data_AF-A0A067F2E0-F1
#
_entry.id   AF-A0A067F2E0-F1
#
_cell.length_a   1.000
_cell.length_b   1.000
_cell.length_c   1.000
_cell.angle_alpha   90.00
_cell.angle_beta   90.00
_cell.angle_gamma   90.00
#
_symmetry.space_group_name_H-M   'P 1'
#
loop_
_entity.id
_entity.type
_entity.pdbx_description
1 polymer ?
#
loop_
_entity_poly.entity_id
_entity_poly.type
_entity_poly.pdbx_seq_one_letter_code
_entity_poly.pdbx_strand_id
1 'polypeptide(L)'
;LGGPDKVAEMTGRRGMLVRASSGKGVTYQARNTKEVTMEMVNMHEKQLFMDGKKLVAIISEAGSAGVSLQADRRAANQKRRVHITLELPWSADRAIQQFGRTHRSNQASAPEYRIIFTNLGGERRFASIVAKRLESLGALTQGDRRAGLSLSAYNYDSAFGKKALMMMYRGIMEQDVLPVVPPGCSSEKPETIQDFMTKAKAALVSVGIVRDTVLGNGKDYGKLSGRIIDSDMHDVGRFLNRLLGLPPDIQNRLFELFISILDLLVQNARIEGNLDSGIVDMKANIIELQGTPKTVHVDNMSGASTMLFTFTLDRGITWE
;
A
#
# COMPACT_ATOMS: atom_id res chain seq x y z
N LEU A 1 30.91 -4.81 -6.75
CA LEU A 1 29.70 -5.51 -7.25
C LEU A 1 28.71 -4.60 -8.00
N GLY A 2 28.92 -3.27 -8.03
CA GLY A 2 28.14 -2.35 -8.85
C GLY A 2 29.04 -1.53 -9.79
N GLY A 3 28.43 -0.64 -10.57
CA GLY A 3 29.12 0.27 -11.50
C GLY A 3 28.48 0.27 -12.89
N PRO A 4 28.80 1.26 -13.74
CA PRO A 4 28.18 1.42 -15.06
C PRO A 4 28.32 0.18 -15.94
N ASP A 5 29.42 -0.56 -15.83
CA ASP A 5 29.67 -1.77 -16.63
C ASP A 5 28.85 -2.98 -16.19
N LYS A 6 28.32 -2.98 -14.97
CA LYS A 6 27.58 -4.11 -14.37
C LYS A 6 26.09 -3.86 -14.23
N VAL A 7 25.67 -2.60 -14.22
CA VAL A 7 24.29 -2.16 -14.01
C VAL A 7 23.75 -1.52 -15.28
N ALA A 8 22.65 -2.06 -15.80
CA ALA A 8 21.95 -1.50 -16.93
C ALA A 8 21.04 -0.36 -16.46
N GLU A 9 21.34 0.86 -16.87
CA GLU A 9 20.54 2.03 -16.48
C GLU A 9 19.60 2.45 -17.60
N MET A 10 18.30 2.47 -17.34
CA MET A 10 17.23 2.92 -18.24
C MET A 10 16.42 4.01 -17.54
N THR A 11 17.03 5.18 -17.38
CA THR A 11 16.43 6.35 -16.71
C THR A 11 16.34 7.55 -17.65
N GLY A 12 15.65 8.61 -17.22
CA GLY A 12 15.64 9.90 -17.89
C GLY A 12 16.88 10.78 -17.65
N ARG A 13 17.86 10.31 -16.86
CA ARG A 13 19.06 11.10 -16.53
C ARG A 13 19.97 11.24 -17.74
N ARG A 14 20.67 12.37 -17.88
CA ARG A 14 21.67 12.62 -18.95
C ARG A 14 23.10 12.19 -18.58
N GLY A 15 23.39 12.11 -17.29
CA GLY A 15 24.70 11.69 -16.79
C GLY A 15 24.58 11.00 -15.43
N MET A 16 25.73 10.52 -14.98
CA MET A 16 25.90 9.73 -13.77
C MET A 16 27.12 10.21 -12.99
N LEU A 17 27.10 10.02 -11.67
CA LEU A 17 28.27 10.23 -10.81
C LEU A 17 29.01 8.91 -10.67
N VAL A 18 30.24 8.85 -11.16
CA VAL A 18 31.08 7.67 -11.13
C VAL A 18 32.22 7.92 -10.14
N ARG A 19 32.47 6.96 -9.25
CA ARG A 19 33.61 7.05 -8.33
C ARG A 19 34.90 6.95 -9.13
N ALA A 20 35.84 7.86 -8.88
CA ALA A 20 37.13 7.83 -9.56
C ALA A 20 37.88 6.52 -9.22
N SER A 21 38.62 5.98 -10.19
CA SER A 21 39.45 4.77 -10.00
C SER A 21 40.52 4.94 -8.92
N SER A 22 40.93 6.17 -8.64
CA SER A 22 41.83 6.55 -7.54
C SER A 22 41.20 6.44 -6.15
N GLY A 23 39.91 6.13 -6.05
CA GLY A 23 39.15 6.02 -4.79
C GLY A 23 38.79 7.36 -4.14
N LYS A 24 39.41 8.46 -4.58
CA LYS A 24 39.16 9.83 -4.07
C LYS A 24 38.17 10.58 -4.97
N GLY A 25 36.96 10.76 -4.45
CA GLY A 25 35.94 11.61 -5.06
C GLY A 25 35.01 10.91 -6.07
N VAL A 26 34.09 11.70 -6.61
CA VAL A 26 33.13 11.31 -7.66
C VAL A 26 33.27 12.28 -8.82
N THR A 27 33.22 11.76 -10.05
CA THR A 27 33.25 12.56 -11.27
C THR A 27 31.93 12.39 -12.02
N TYR A 28 31.44 13.49 -12.59
CA TYR A 28 30.27 13.44 -13.45
C TYR A 28 30.66 12.94 -14.83
N GLN A 29 29.92 11.96 -15.34
CA GLN A 29 30.12 11.39 -16.68
C GLN A 29 28.78 11.35 -17.41
N ALA A 30 28.80 11.67 -18.70
CA ALA A 30 27.62 11.53 -19.55
C ALA A 30 27.28 10.04 -19.72
N ARG A 31 25.99 9.73 -19.90
CA ARG A 31 25.52 8.35 -20.05
C ARG A 31 25.75 7.78 -21.44
N ASN A 32 25.88 8.64 -22.45
CA ASN A 32 26.19 8.20 -23.80
C ASN A 32 27.66 7.76 -23.89
N THR A 33 27.88 6.65 -24.60
CA THR A 33 29.22 6.27 -25.03
C THR A 33 29.54 6.94 -26.37
N LYS A 34 30.80 6.89 -26.81
CA LYS A 34 31.19 7.39 -28.14
C LYS A 34 30.43 6.70 -29.29
N GLU A 35 29.91 5.51 -29.04
CA GLU A 35 29.29 4.63 -30.04
C GLU A 35 27.76 4.67 -30.03
N VAL A 36 27.13 5.18 -28.96
CA VAL A 36 25.67 5.16 -28.79
C VAL A 36 25.16 6.56 -28.51
N THR A 37 24.26 7.05 -29.36
CA THR A 37 23.62 8.36 -29.18
C THR A 37 22.76 8.37 -27.91
N MET A 38 22.58 9.55 -27.31
CA MET A 38 21.83 9.70 -26.05
C MET A 38 20.39 9.14 -26.12
N GLU A 39 19.75 9.22 -27.30
CA GLU A 39 18.41 8.69 -27.55
C GLU A 39 18.36 7.16 -27.53
N MET A 40 19.44 6.50 -27.95
CA MET A 40 19.54 5.04 -28.03
C MET A 40 20.12 4.38 -26.78
N VAL A 41 20.67 5.15 -25.83
CA VAL A 41 21.31 4.62 -24.61
C VAL A 41 20.38 3.68 -23.85
N ASN A 42 19.11 4.04 -23.64
CA ASN A 42 18.17 3.18 -22.90
C ASN A 42 17.92 1.85 -23.62
N MET A 43 17.85 1.86 -24.94
CA MET A 43 17.66 0.64 -25.74
C MET A 43 18.91 -0.24 -25.74
N HIS A 44 20.09 0.38 -25.81
CA HIS A 44 21.36 -0.33 -25.69
C HIS A 44 21.50 -0.99 -24.31
N GLU A 45 21.24 -0.26 -23.24
CA GLU A 45 21.30 -0.77 -21.86
C GLU A 45 20.29 -1.90 -21.62
N LYS A 46 19.07 -1.77 -22.15
CA LYS A 46 18.08 -2.86 -22.17
C LYS A 46 18.66 -4.10 -22.85
N GLN A 47 19.28 -3.97 -24.01
CA GLN A 47 19.82 -5.11 -24.74
C GLN A 47 20.94 -5.81 -23.93
N LEU A 48 21.85 -5.04 -23.34
CA LEU A 48 22.90 -5.59 -22.46
C LEU A 48 22.32 -6.39 -21.28
N PHE A 49 21.19 -5.95 -20.73
CA PHE A 49 20.47 -6.68 -19.68
C PHE A 49 19.83 -7.97 -20.21
N MET A 50 19.12 -7.90 -21.34
CA MET A 50 18.43 -9.06 -21.93
C MET A 50 19.39 -10.10 -22.51
N ASP A 51 20.59 -9.70 -22.93
CA ASP A 51 21.69 -10.57 -23.35
C ASP A 51 22.42 -11.21 -22.17
N GLY A 52 22.17 -10.74 -20.94
CA GLY A 52 22.83 -11.23 -19.73
C GLY A 52 24.24 -10.68 -19.50
N LYS A 53 24.68 -9.71 -20.31
CA LYS A 53 25.95 -8.98 -20.12
C LYS A 53 25.92 -8.15 -18.84
N LYS A 54 24.75 -7.58 -18.52
CA LYS A 54 24.46 -6.92 -17.24
C LYS A 54 23.32 -7.66 -16.54
N LEU A 55 23.47 -7.94 -15.24
CA LEU A 55 22.50 -8.73 -14.46
C LEU A 55 21.58 -7.89 -13.59
N VAL A 56 21.88 -6.61 -13.44
CA VAL A 56 21.09 -5.66 -12.65
C VAL A 56 20.59 -4.57 -13.59
N ALA A 57 19.31 -4.20 -13.46
CA ALA A 57 18.71 -3.11 -14.20
C ALA A 57 18.11 -2.07 -13.24
N ILE A 58 18.31 -0.79 -13.54
CA ILE A 58 17.66 0.33 -12.87
C ILE A 58 16.75 1.00 -13.90
N ILE A 59 15.47 1.11 -13.58
CA ILE A 59 14.47 1.77 -14.41
C ILE A 59 13.87 2.96 -13.67
N SER A 60 13.59 4.04 -14.39
CA SER A 60 12.74 5.14 -13.90
C SER A 60 11.51 5.28 -14.80
N GLU A 61 10.44 5.91 -14.31
CA GLU A 61 9.23 6.16 -15.11
C GLU A 61 9.56 6.85 -16.44
N ALA A 62 10.36 7.92 -16.39
CA ALA A 62 10.78 8.68 -17.58
C ALA A 62 11.65 7.89 -18.59
N GLY A 63 12.38 6.85 -18.16
CA GLY A 63 13.36 6.15 -19.00
C GLY A 63 12.93 4.77 -19.48
N SER A 64 11.81 4.24 -18.96
CA SER A 64 11.39 2.86 -19.18
C SER A 64 10.03 2.72 -19.90
N ALA A 65 9.48 3.82 -20.41
CA ALA A 65 8.34 3.80 -21.31
C ALA A 65 8.61 2.84 -22.49
N GLY A 66 7.63 1.98 -22.83
CA GLY A 66 7.80 0.89 -23.80
C GLY A 66 8.78 -0.25 -23.47
N VAL A 67 9.62 -0.15 -22.43
CA VAL A 67 10.67 -1.15 -22.16
C VAL A 67 10.08 -2.46 -21.59
N SER A 68 10.66 -3.59 -22.03
CA SER A 68 10.29 -4.96 -21.67
C SER A 68 11.51 -5.67 -21.09
N LEU A 69 11.43 -6.10 -19.83
CA LEU A 69 12.52 -6.70 -19.05
C LEU A 69 12.13 -8.04 -18.43
N GLN A 70 11.00 -8.64 -18.81
CA GLN A 70 10.61 -9.97 -18.35
C GLN A 70 11.68 -11.02 -18.67
N ALA A 71 11.64 -12.16 -17.98
CA ALA A 71 12.47 -13.32 -18.30
C ALA A 71 11.98 -14.00 -19.59
N ASP A 72 12.06 -13.30 -20.72
CA ASP A 72 11.50 -13.75 -22.00
C ASP A 72 12.19 -15.04 -22.48
N ARG A 73 11.41 -16.05 -22.88
CA ARG A 73 11.93 -17.31 -23.44
C ARG A 73 12.77 -17.13 -24.72
N ARG A 74 12.65 -15.99 -25.39
CA ARG A 74 13.42 -15.64 -26.60
C ARG A 74 14.75 -14.95 -26.28
N ALA A 75 14.92 -14.45 -25.05
CA ALA A 75 16.14 -13.77 -24.64
C ALA A 75 17.17 -14.75 -24.07
N ALA A 76 18.44 -14.38 -24.13
CA ALA A 76 19.51 -15.15 -23.51
C ALA A 76 19.41 -15.13 -21.98
N ASN A 77 19.10 -13.97 -21.39
CA ASN A 77 18.92 -13.83 -19.96
C ASN A 77 17.51 -14.22 -19.51
N GLN A 78 17.31 -15.50 -19.19
CA GLN A 78 16.03 -16.05 -18.68
C GLN A 78 15.98 -16.18 -17.16
N LYS A 79 16.94 -15.61 -16.42
CA LYS A 79 16.96 -15.69 -14.95
C LYS A 79 15.70 -15.07 -14.35
N ARG A 80 15.16 -15.66 -13.27
CA ARG A 80 14.00 -15.12 -12.56
C ARG A 80 14.24 -13.67 -12.14
N ARG A 81 13.26 -12.81 -12.41
CA ARG A 81 13.34 -11.38 -12.10
C ARG A 81 13.00 -11.16 -10.64
N VAL A 82 13.84 -10.42 -9.93
CA VAL A 82 13.52 -9.86 -8.61
C VAL A 82 13.33 -8.37 -8.81
N HIS A 83 12.08 -7.92 -8.84
CA HIS A 83 11.73 -6.52 -9.05
C HIS A 83 11.67 -5.83 -7.69
N ILE A 84 12.65 -4.97 -7.43
CA ILE A 84 12.71 -4.17 -6.21
C ILE A 84 12.18 -2.77 -6.51
N THR A 85 11.13 -2.36 -5.82
CA THR A 85 10.54 -1.02 -5.94
C THR A 85 10.98 -0.19 -4.74
N LEU A 86 11.84 0.79 -5.01
CA LEU A 86 12.38 1.71 -3.99
C LEU A 86 11.44 2.88 -3.70
N GLU A 87 10.69 3.32 -4.70
CA GLU A 87 9.70 4.39 -4.59
C GLU A 87 8.41 3.88 -5.25
N LEU A 88 7.35 3.80 -4.45
CA LEU A 88 6.04 3.44 -4.98
C LEU A 88 5.44 4.61 -5.75
N PRO A 89 4.93 4.38 -6.98
CA PRO A 89 4.20 5.41 -7.68
C PRO A 89 2.96 5.87 -6.92
N TRP A 90 2.68 7.17 -7.00
CA TRP A 90 1.53 7.82 -6.38
C TRP A 90 0.17 7.29 -6.86
N SER A 91 0.16 6.61 -8.01
CA SER A 91 -1.02 5.96 -8.58
C SER A 91 -0.75 4.46 -8.75
N ALA A 92 -1.73 3.65 -8.34
CA ALA A 92 -1.66 2.22 -8.57
C ALA A 92 -1.61 1.85 -10.06
N ASP A 93 -2.25 2.61 -10.95
CA ASP A 93 -2.18 2.32 -12.39
C ASP A 93 -0.74 2.49 -12.91
N ARG A 94 -0.03 3.49 -12.40
CA ARG A 94 1.41 3.67 -12.69
C ARG A 94 2.25 2.55 -12.09
N ALA A 95 1.94 2.10 -10.87
CA ALA A 95 2.60 0.95 -10.25
C ALA A 95 2.40 -0.33 -11.09
N ILE A 96 1.17 -0.60 -11.55
CA ILE A 96 0.85 -1.71 -12.45
C ILE A 96 1.65 -1.61 -13.75
N GLN A 97 1.71 -0.41 -14.36
CA GLN A 97 2.51 -0.20 -15.56
C GLN A 97 4.01 -0.44 -15.34
N GLN A 98 4.54 -0.14 -14.15
CA GLN A 98 5.92 -0.44 -13.78
C GLN A 98 6.14 -1.95 -13.57
N PHE A 99 5.23 -2.64 -12.89
CA PHE A 99 5.31 -4.09 -12.70
C PHE A 99 5.19 -4.85 -14.03
N GLY A 100 4.38 -4.35 -14.97
CA GLY A 100 4.26 -4.86 -16.33
C GLY A 100 5.55 -4.73 -17.18
N ARG A 101 6.60 -4.07 -16.68
CA ARG A 101 7.93 -4.08 -17.32
C ARG A 101 8.62 -5.42 -17.13
N THR A 102 8.37 -6.11 -16.02
CA THR A 102 8.98 -7.41 -15.68
C THR A 102 8.01 -8.57 -15.73
N HIS A 103 6.71 -8.31 -15.82
CA HIS A 103 5.65 -9.32 -15.89
C HIS A 103 4.90 -9.25 -17.22
N ARG A 104 5.15 -10.20 -18.12
CA ARG A 104 4.50 -10.27 -19.44
C ARG A 104 4.32 -11.72 -19.89
N SER A 105 3.48 -11.91 -20.92
CA SER A 105 3.34 -13.18 -21.63
C SER A 105 4.70 -13.68 -22.16
N ASN A 106 4.83 -14.99 -22.32
CA ASN A 106 6.07 -15.65 -22.78
C ASN A 106 7.29 -15.55 -21.83
N GLN A 107 7.08 -15.21 -20.55
CA GLN A 107 8.13 -15.28 -19.55
C GLN A 107 8.40 -16.75 -19.13
N ALA A 108 9.67 -17.11 -18.99
CA ALA A 108 10.13 -18.41 -18.50
C ALA A 108 9.80 -18.62 -17.01
N SER A 109 9.74 -17.53 -16.25
CA SER A 109 9.41 -17.53 -14.82
C SER A 109 8.71 -16.23 -14.44
N ALA A 110 7.81 -16.31 -13.46
CA ALA A 110 7.21 -15.11 -12.86
C ALA A 110 8.25 -14.31 -12.04
N PRO A 111 8.14 -12.97 -12.03
CA PRO A 111 8.94 -12.13 -11.15
C PRO A 111 8.55 -12.28 -9.68
N GLU A 112 9.53 -12.07 -8.80
CA GLU A 112 9.32 -11.80 -7.37
C GLU A 112 9.33 -10.29 -7.14
N TYR A 113 8.29 -9.75 -6.51
CA TYR A 113 8.22 -8.33 -6.17
C TYR A 113 8.69 -8.09 -4.74
N ARG A 114 9.58 -7.12 -4.55
CA ARG A 114 10.00 -6.60 -3.23
C ARG A 114 9.72 -5.11 -3.19
N ILE A 115 8.67 -4.74 -2.49
CA ILE A 115 8.28 -3.34 -2.30
C ILE A 115 8.94 -2.85 -1.03
N ILE A 116 9.76 -1.80 -1.13
CA ILE A 116 10.42 -1.18 0.01
C ILE A 116 9.69 0.14 0.29
N PHE A 117 9.29 0.32 1.53
CA PHE A 117 8.71 1.56 2.04
C PHE A 117 9.15 1.75 3.48
N THR A 118 9.25 3.01 3.89
CA THR A 118 9.50 3.45 5.25
C THR A 118 8.27 3.23 6.13
N ASN A 119 8.47 3.30 7.44
CA ASN A 119 7.37 3.21 8.40
C ASN A 119 6.46 4.44 8.41
N LEU A 120 6.68 5.44 7.56
CA LEU A 120 5.86 6.66 7.47
C LEU A 120 4.43 6.32 7.06
N GLY A 121 3.45 6.86 7.77
CA GLY A 121 2.03 6.64 7.48
C GLY A 121 1.66 6.99 6.04
N GLY A 122 2.32 8.00 5.48
CA GLY A 122 2.18 8.40 4.08
C GLY A 122 2.54 7.30 3.07
N GLU A 123 3.63 6.56 3.30
CA GLU A 123 4.06 5.48 2.41
C GLU A 123 3.25 4.19 2.62
N ARG A 124 2.81 3.90 3.85
CA ARG A 124 1.90 2.78 4.15
C ARG A 124 0.59 2.87 3.36
N ARG A 125 0.08 4.08 3.12
CA ARG A 125 -1.05 4.32 2.22
C ARG A 125 -0.75 3.89 0.79
N PHE A 126 0.39 4.28 0.23
CA PHE A 126 0.70 3.92 -1.16
C PHE A 126 0.85 2.43 -1.33
N ALA A 127 1.51 1.78 -0.35
CA ALA A 127 1.60 0.32 -0.31
C ALA A 127 0.22 -0.33 -0.37
N SER A 128 -0.77 0.24 0.32
CA SER A 128 -2.12 -0.33 0.38
C SER A 128 -2.95 -0.20 -0.89
N ILE A 129 -2.86 0.96 -1.55
CA ILE A 129 -3.57 1.21 -2.82
C ILE A 129 -2.97 0.33 -3.92
N VAL A 130 -1.64 0.21 -3.96
CA VAL A 130 -0.92 -0.64 -4.92
C VAL A 130 -1.21 -2.11 -4.64
N ALA A 131 -1.23 -2.52 -3.37
CA ALA A 131 -1.63 -3.85 -2.94
C ALA A 131 -3.00 -4.28 -3.46
N LYS A 132 -4.05 -3.48 -3.22
CA LYS A 132 -5.43 -3.78 -3.68
C LYS A 132 -5.51 -3.96 -5.19
N ARG A 133 -4.68 -3.21 -5.93
CA ARG A 133 -4.63 -3.25 -7.39
C ARG A 133 -3.77 -4.41 -7.91
N LEU A 134 -2.70 -4.78 -7.22
CA LEU A 134 -1.97 -6.04 -7.45
C LEU A 134 -2.87 -7.24 -7.18
N GLU A 135 -3.63 -7.23 -6.09
CA GLU A 135 -4.66 -8.22 -5.82
C GLU A 135 -5.69 -8.26 -6.94
N SER A 136 -6.12 -7.11 -7.48
CA SER A 136 -7.04 -7.06 -8.63
C SER A 136 -6.44 -7.66 -9.91
N LEU A 137 -5.13 -7.50 -10.14
CA LEU A 137 -4.43 -8.17 -11.24
C LEU A 137 -4.32 -9.68 -11.05
N GLY A 138 -4.25 -10.12 -9.79
CA GLY A 138 -4.37 -11.51 -9.36
C GLY A 138 -5.82 -11.92 -9.02
N ALA A 139 -6.84 -11.09 -9.23
CA ALA A 139 -8.18 -11.37 -8.69
C ALA A 139 -8.97 -12.38 -9.54
N LEU A 140 -8.38 -12.84 -10.65
CA LEU A 140 -8.76 -14.10 -11.30
C LEU A 140 -8.13 -15.33 -10.63
N THR A 141 -7.35 -15.17 -9.56
CA THR A 141 -6.68 -16.24 -8.82
C THR A 141 -7.07 -16.27 -7.35
N GLN A 142 -8.34 -16.00 -7.00
CA GLN A 142 -8.88 -16.48 -5.71
C GLN A 142 -8.71 -18.01 -5.53
N GLY A 143 -8.33 -18.75 -6.60
CA GLY A 143 -7.96 -20.15 -6.56
C GLY A 143 -6.48 -20.49 -6.27
N ASP A 144 -5.51 -19.57 -6.33
CA ASP A 144 -4.09 -19.91 -6.09
C ASP A 144 -3.59 -19.44 -4.72
N ARG A 145 -3.55 -20.39 -3.78
CA ARG A 145 -3.26 -20.20 -2.35
C ARG A 145 -1.77 -20.10 -2.00
N ARG A 146 -0.89 -19.94 -3.00
CA ARG A 146 0.56 -19.72 -2.79
C ARG A 146 0.96 -18.24 -2.76
N ALA A 147 0.05 -17.33 -3.08
CA ALA A 147 0.26 -15.90 -2.86
C ALA A 147 0.18 -15.61 -1.35
N GLY A 148 1.30 -15.18 -0.75
CA GLY A 148 1.39 -14.84 0.67
C GLY A 148 0.48 -13.68 1.11
N LEU A 149 0.60 -13.29 2.39
CA LEU A 149 -0.11 -12.23 3.12
C LEU A 149 -1.19 -11.48 2.31
N SER A 150 -2.47 -11.78 2.58
CA SER A 150 -3.58 -11.01 2.00
C SER A 150 -3.37 -9.52 2.27
N LEU A 151 -3.24 -8.73 1.21
CA LEU A 151 -2.97 -7.31 1.28
C LEU A 151 -4.24 -6.50 1.62
N SER A 152 -5.39 -7.19 1.74
CA SER A 152 -6.64 -6.68 2.31
C SER A 152 -6.47 -5.98 3.66
N ALA A 153 -5.48 -6.39 4.46
CA ALA A 153 -5.12 -5.77 5.75
C ALA A 153 -4.84 -4.25 5.63
N TYR A 154 -4.54 -3.75 4.44
CA TYR A 154 -4.24 -2.35 4.21
C TYR A 154 -5.37 -1.58 3.47
N ASN A 155 -6.51 -2.21 3.17
CA ASN A 155 -7.63 -1.55 2.47
C ASN A 155 -8.39 -0.55 3.38
N TYR A 156 -7.81 0.63 3.56
CA TYR A 156 -8.35 1.70 4.41
C TYR A 156 -9.63 2.34 3.86
N ASP A 157 -9.95 2.19 2.57
CA ASP A 157 -11.19 2.74 1.97
C ASP A 157 -12.40 1.80 2.12
N SER A 158 -12.35 0.92 3.12
CA SER A 158 -13.46 0.03 3.50
C SER A 158 -14.54 0.79 4.29
N ALA A 159 -15.72 0.18 4.46
CA ALA A 159 -16.77 0.73 5.33
C ALA A 159 -16.25 0.98 6.76
N PHE A 160 -15.42 0.07 7.28
CA PHE A 160 -14.77 0.24 8.57
C PHE A 160 -13.77 1.40 8.58
N GLY A 161 -13.00 1.59 7.51
CA GLY A 161 -12.09 2.74 7.40
C GLY A 161 -12.81 4.08 7.35
N LYS A 162 -13.94 4.18 6.63
CA LYS A 162 -14.78 5.38 6.62
C LYS A 162 -15.39 5.69 7.99
N LYS A 163 -15.78 4.64 8.73
CA LYS A 163 -16.29 4.77 10.10
C LYS A 163 -15.18 5.17 11.08
N ALA A 164 -14.00 4.57 10.96
CA ALA A 164 -12.83 4.89 11.78
C ALA A 164 -12.40 6.35 11.60
N LEU A 165 -12.38 6.84 10.35
CA LEU A 165 -12.04 8.22 10.04
C LEU A 165 -13.03 9.21 10.67
N MET A 166 -14.32 8.95 10.52
CA MET A 166 -15.37 9.75 11.14
C MET A 166 -15.22 9.81 12.66
N MET A 167 -15.02 8.67 13.33
CA MET A 167 -14.82 8.60 14.78
C MET A 167 -13.57 9.37 15.22
N MET A 168 -12.47 9.23 14.48
CA MET A 168 -11.23 9.98 14.74
C MET A 168 -11.47 11.49 14.65
N TYR A 169 -12.14 11.96 13.59
CA TYR A 169 -12.43 13.37 13.40
C TYR A 169 -13.36 13.93 14.48
N ARG A 170 -14.45 13.25 14.79
CA ARG A 170 -15.37 13.68 15.86
C ARG A 170 -14.69 13.69 17.22
N GLY A 171 -13.83 12.70 17.48
CA GLY A 171 -12.96 12.67 18.64
C GLY A 171 -12.04 13.89 18.69
N ILE A 172 -11.18 14.09 17.68
CA ILE A 172 -10.24 15.22 17.59
C ILE A 172 -10.97 16.56 17.72
N MET A 173 -12.16 16.71 17.14
CA MET A 173 -12.96 17.93 17.24
C MET A 173 -13.68 18.12 18.58
N GLU A 174 -13.48 17.21 19.55
CA GLU A 174 -14.12 17.20 20.86
C GLU A 174 -15.65 17.13 20.78
N GLN A 175 -16.18 16.52 19.72
CA GLN A 175 -17.62 16.29 19.55
C GLN A 175 -18.06 14.97 20.20
N ASP A 176 -17.19 13.97 20.16
CA ASP A 176 -17.39 12.65 20.75
C ASP A 176 -16.13 12.23 21.54
N VAL A 177 -16.27 11.22 22.39
CA VAL A 177 -15.13 10.60 23.08
C VAL A 177 -14.36 9.71 22.11
N LEU A 178 -13.03 9.82 22.12
CA LEU A 178 -12.18 8.92 21.33
C LEU A 178 -12.32 7.47 21.86
N PRO A 179 -12.54 6.49 20.98
CA PRO A 179 -12.74 5.10 21.40
C PRO A 179 -11.43 4.41 21.83
N VAL A 180 -10.28 5.06 21.58
CA VAL A 180 -8.94 4.58 21.93
C VAL A 180 -8.11 5.74 22.47
N VAL A 181 -7.12 5.43 23.32
CA VAL A 181 -6.15 6.42 23.80
C VAL A 181 -5.22 6.80 22.65
N PRO A 182 -4.98 8.10 22.40
CA PRO A 182 -4.05 8.52 21.34
C PRO A 182 -2.62 7.98 21.53
N PRO A 183 -1.89 7.74 20.44
CA PRO A 183 -0.54 7.21 20.50
C PRO A 183 0.40 8.14 21.28
N GLY A 184 1.18 7.55 22.19
CA GLY A 184 2.08 8.27 23.09
C GLY A 184 1.40 9.02 24.24
N CYS A 185 0.10 8.81 24.45
CA CYS A 185 -0.64 9.34 25.60
C CYS A 185 -0.95 8.23 26.62
N SER A 186 -1.30 8.62 27.85
CA SER A 186 -1.77 7.70 28.89
C SER A 186 -3.10 8.20 29.48
N SER A 187 -4.01 7.27 29.78
CA SER A 187 -5.26 7.55 30.48
C SER A 187 -5.04 8.18 31.87
N GLU A 188 -3.89 7.91 32.48
CA GLU A 188 -3.51 8.44 33.80
C GLU A 188 -2.98 9.89 33.72
N LYS A 189 -2.71 10.40 32.50
CA LYS A 189 -2.10 11.71 32.24
C LYS A 189 -2.94 12.52 31.24
N PRO A 190 -4.07 13.10 31.66
CA PRO A 190 -5.01 13.79 30.77
C PRO A 190 -4.38 14.96 30.01
N GLU A 191 -3.32 15.58 30.55
CA GLU A 191 -2.57 16.65 29.89
C GLU A 191 -1.92 16.21 28.57
N THR A 192 -1.48 14.94 28.48
CA THR A 192 -0.87 14.39 27.26
C THR A 192 -1.90 14.24 26.14
N ILE A 193 -3.11 13.83 26.50
CA ILE A 193 -4.24 13.72 25.57
C ILE A 193 -4.60 15.13 25.07
N GLN A 194 -4.72 16.11 25.97
CA GLN A 194 -5.08 17.48 25.56
C GLN A 194 -4.03 18.11 24.63
N ASP A 195 -2.74 17.90 24.89
CA ASP A 195 -1.65 18.34 24.01
C ASP A 195 -1.73 17.67 22.62
N PHE A 196 -1.95 16.35 22.58
CA PHE A 196 -2.15 15.63 21.33
C PHE A 196 -3.34 16.21 20.54
N MET A 197 -4.48 16.44 21.19
CA MET A 197 -5.69 16.97 20.54
C MET A 197 -5.46 18.36 19.97
N THR A 198 -4.73 19.21 20.69
CA THR A 198 -4.37 20.56 20.24
C THR A 198 -3.48 20.50 18.99
N LYS A 199 -2.45 19.66 19.01
CA LYS A 199 -1.55 19.44 17.86
C LYS A 199 -2.28 18.82 16.66
N ALA A 200 -3.15 17.85 16.91
CA ALA A 200 -3.97 17.19 15.90
C ALA A 200 -4.92 18.18 15.21
N LYS A 201 -5.65 19.01 15.98
CA LYS A 201 -6.52 20.06 15.42
C LYS A 201 -5.72 21.04 14.55
N ALA A 202 -4.59 21.54 15.06
CA ALA A 202 -3.73 22.46 14.31
C ALA A 202 -3.21 21.84 13.00
N ALA A 203 -2.84 20.57 13.03
CA ALA A 203 -2.40 19.83 11.85
C ALA A 203 -3.53 19.64 10.82
N LEU A 204 -4.75 19.30 11.25
CA LEU A 204 -5.90 19.17 10.35
C LEU A 204 -6.30 20.51 9.71
N VAL A 205 -6.14 21.62 10.43
CA VAL A 205 -6.30 22.98 9.90
C VAL A 205 -5.23 23.29 8.87
N SER A 206 -3.95 23.00 9.16
CA SER A 206 -2.83 23.34 8.26
C SER A 206 -2.91 22.64 6.90
N VAL A 207 -3.55 21.48 6.84
CA VAL A 207 -3.78 20.74 5.58
C VAL A 207 -5.16 20.95 4.96
N GLY A 208 -5.98 21.84 5.52
CA GLY A 208 -7.29 22.23 4.98
C GLY A 208 -8.36 21.13 5.07
N ILE A 209 -8.23 20.22 6.04
CA ILE A 209 -9.32 19.28 6.42
C ILE A 209 -10.34 20.03 7.27
N VAL A 210 -9.87 20.74 8.31
CA VAL A 210 -10.70 21.63 9.11
C VAL A 210 -10.71 23.00 8.44
N ARG A 211 -11.90 23.55 8.21
CA ARG A 211 -12.11 24.86 7.55
C ARG A 211 -12.88 25.80 8.47
N ASP A 212 -13.02 27.05 8.04
CA ASP A 212 -13.79 28.10 8.73
C ASP A 212 -13.33 28.31 10.18
N THR A 213 -12.01 28.40 10.39
CA THR A 213 -11.44 28.68 11.70
C THR A 213 -11.78 30.09 12.15
N VAL A 214 -12.69 30.22 13.10
CA VAL A 214 -12.96 31.50 13.75
C VAL A 214 -11.94 31.68 14.87
N LEU A 215 -11.09 32.70 14.76
CA LEU A 215 -10.28 33.17 15.88
C LEU A 215 -11.23 33.85 16.86
N GLY A 216 -11.44 33.26 18.04
CA GLY A 216 -12.32 33.81 19.06
C GLY A 216 -11.85 35.20 19.51
N ASN A 217 -12.74 36.20 19.53
CA ASN A 217 -12.44 37.51 20.09
C ASN A 217 -12.65 37.50 21.62
N GLY A 218 -11.62 37.88 22.37
CA GLY A 218 -11.76 38.54 23.68
C GLY A 218 -11.51 37.71 24.94
N LYS A 219 -11.65 36.38 24.95
CA LYS A 219 -11.26 35.50 26.08
C LYS A 219 -10.79 34.09 25.68
N ASP A 220 -10.99 33.68 24.43
CA ASP A 220 -10.66 32.34 23.89
C ASP A 220 -9.45 32.39 22.91
N TYR A 221 -8.40 33.12 23.27
CA TYR A 221 -7.13 33.07 22.52
C TYR A 221 -6.56 31.65 22.59
N GLY A 222 -6.81 30.83 21.56
CA GLY A 222 -6.23 29.49 21.40
C GLY A 222 -7.22 28.37 21.05
N LYS A 223 -8.53 28.58 21.17
CA LYS A 223 -9.52 27.58 20.73
C LYS A 223 -9.78 27.73 19.23
N LEU A 224 -9.07 26.93 18.43
CA LEU A 224 -9.37 26.74 17.01
C LEU A 224 -10.76 26.09 16.87
N SER A 225 -11.78 26.92 16.63
CA SER A 225 -13.14 26.49 16.27
C SER A 225 -13.22 26.45 14.76
N GLY A 226 -13.07 25.27 14.17
CA GLY A 226 -13.31 25.04 12.74
C GLY A 226 -14.26 23.86 12.55
N ARG A 227 -14.74 23.65 11.33
CA ARG A 227 -15.62 22.53 10.97
C ARG A 227 -15.01 21.65 9.89
N ILE A 228 -15.31 20.36 9.96
CA ILE A 228 -15.06 19.41 8.87
C ILE A 228 -16.38 19.26 8.13
N ILE A 229 -16.35 19.43 6.81
CA ILE A 229 -17.55 19.30 5.98
C ILE A 229 -17.93 17.83 5.88
N ASP A 230 -19.23 17.50 5.89
CA ASP A 230 -19.71 16.11 5.87
C ASP A 230 -19.15 15.28 4.71
N SER A 231 -18.92 15.89 3.55
CA SER A 231 -18.29 15.23 2.40
C SER A 231 -16.88 14.71 2.71
N ASP A 232 -16.13 15.42 3.57
CA ASP A 232 -14.76 15.08 3.94
C ASP A 232 -14.72 14.07 5.13
N MET A 233 -15.84 13.91 5.87
CA MET A 233 -15.93 13.05 7.06
C MET A 233 -15.69 11.56 6.77
N HIS A 234 -16.00 11.14 5.55
CA HIS A 234 -15.87 9.76 5.08
C HIS A 234 -14.84 9.61 3.95
N ASP A 235 -14.14 10.67 3.58
CA ASP A 235 -13.19 10.66 2.48
C ASP A 235 -11.78 10.26 2.96
N VAL A 236 -11.58 8.94 3.08
CA VAL A 236 -10.29 8.34 3.44
C VAL A 236 -9.21 8.70 2.42
N GLY A 237 -9.57 8.77 1.14
CA GLY A 237 -8.65 9.15 0.07
C GLY A 237 -8.07 10.54 0.29
N ARG A 238 -8.93 11.52 0.59
CA ARG A 238 -8.56 12.89 0.91
C ARG A 238 -7.78 12.98 2.21
N PHE A 239 -8.22 12.33 3.29
CA PHE A 239 -7.48 12.30 4.56
C PHE A 239 -6.03 11.87 4.34
N LEU A 240 -5.85 10.71 3.72
CA LEU A 240 -4.52 10.13 3.51
C LEU A 240 -3.67 10.94 2.52
N ASN A 241 -4.28 11.61 1.53
CA ASN A 241 -3.57 12.57 0.65
C ASN A 241 -3.10 13.81 1.43
N ARG A 242 -3.95 14.37 2.29
CA ARG A 242 -3.64 15.58 3.06
C ARG A 242 -2.61 15.32 4.15
N LEU A 243 -2.61 14.12 4.72
CA LEU A 243 -1.63 13.67 5.71
C LEU A 243 -0.18 13.75 5.19
N LEU A 244 0.04 13.66 3.87
CA LEU A 244 1.37 13.78 3.25
C LEU A 244 1.97 15.19 3.34
N GLY A 245 1.13 16.21 3.58
CA GLY A 245 1.59 17.58 3.79
C GLY A 245 2.04 17.87 5.22
N LEU A 246 2.01 16.88 6.12
CA LEU A 246 2.34 17.07 7.54
C LEU A 246 3.76 16.60 7.87
N PRO A 247 4.40 17.20 8.90
CA PRO A 247 5.66 16.69 9.44
C PRO A 247 5.55 15.23 9.90
N PRO A 248 6.61 14.41 9.75
CA PRO A 248 6.57 12.96 10.04
C PRO A 248 6.03 12.58 11.42
N ASP A 249 6.37 13.33 12.48
CA ASP A 249 5.92 13.01 13.85
C ASP A 249 4.39 13.10 13.99
N ILE A 250 3.78 14.25 13.65
CA ILE A 250 2.32 14.40 13.75
C ILE A 250 1.58 13.57 12.70
N GLN A 251 2.16 13.40 11.51
CA GLN A 251 1.65 12.50 10.48
C GLN A 251 1.51 11.07 11.03
N ASN A 252 2.57 10.52 11.63
CA ASN A 252 2.56 9.16 12.15
C ASN A 252 1.59 9.01 13.31
N ARG A 253 1.55 9.97 14.24
CA ARG A 253 0.61 9.91 15.37
C ARG A 253 -0.87 9.96 14.92
N LEU A 254 -1.20 10.81 13.95
CA LEU A 254 -2.56 10.85 13.38
C LEU A 254 -2.90 9.55 12.65
N PHE A 255 -1.95 9.00 11.89
CA PHE A 255 -2.15 7.73 11.19
C PHE A 255 -2.30 6.56 12.16
N GLU A 256 -1.47 6.48 13.19
CA GLU A 256 -1.55 5.43 14.22
C GLU A 256 -2.87 5.50 15.00
N LEU A 257 -3.35 6.69 15.32
CA LEU A 257 -4.68 6.85 15.91
C LEU A 257 -5.77 6.30 14.97
N PHE A 258 -5.73 6.67 13.69
CA PHE A 258 -6.67 6.15 12.68
C PHE A 258 -6.64 4.62 12.60
N ILE A 259 -5.45 4.02 12.53
CA ILE A 259 -5.27 2.56 12.50
C ILE A 259 -5.78 1.91 13.78
N SER A 260 -5.51 2.48 14.96
CA SER A 260 -5.95 1.92 16.23
C SER A 260 -7.48 1.87 16.34
N ILE A 261 -8.16 2.90 15.84
CA ILE A 261 -9.63 2.94 15.77
C ILE A 261 -10.14 1.91 14.75
N LEU A 262 -9.49 1.81 13.59
CA LEU A 262 -9.85 0.83 12.56
C LEU A 262 -9.73 -0.61 13.09
N ASP A 263 -8.62 -0.93 13.76
CA ASP A 263 -8.38 -2.25 14.34
C ASP A 263 -9.43 -2.60 15.39
N LEU A 264 -9.79 -1.65 16.25
CA LEU A 264 -10.88 -1.83 17.22
C LEU A 264 -12.22 -2.15 16.53
N LEU A 265 -12.57 -1.41 15.47
CA LEU A 265 -13.81 -1.65 14.73
C LEU A 265 -13.82 -3.02 14.05
N VAL A 266 -12.70 -3.42 13.45
CA VAL A 266 -12.56 -4.73 12.80
C VAL A 266 -12.61 -5.86 13.84
N GLN A 267 -11.98 -5.68 15.00
CA GLN A 267 -12.05 -6.64 16.11
C GLN A 267 -13.48 -6.79 16.64
N ASN A 268 -14.19 -5.69 16.86
CA ASN A 268 -15.58 -5.73 17.31
C ASN A 268 -16.47 -6.43 16.27
N ALA A 269 -16.32 -6.10 14.99
CA ALA A 269 -17.06 -6.77 13.92
C ALA A 269 -16.74 -8.27 13.83
N ARG A 270 -15.48 -8.66 14.10
CA ARG A 270 -15.09 -10.07 14.15
C ARG A 270 -15.73 -10.80 15.32
N ILE A 271 -15.83 -10.17 16.49
CA ILE A 271 -16.49 -10.74 17.68
C ILE A 271 -18.00 -10.87 17.45
N GLU A 272 -18.62 -9.87 16.83
CA GLU A 272 -20.05 -9.85 16.51
C GLU A 272 -20.44 -10.76 15.32
N GLY A 273 -19.46 -11.35 14.63
CA GLY A 273 -19.72 -12.17 13.44
C GLY A 273 -20.12 -11.38 12.18
N ASN A 274 -20.01 -10.05 12.23
CA ASN A 274 -20.36 -9.13 11.14
C ASN A 274 -19.19 -8.88 10.16
N LEU A 275 -18.01 -9.45 10.41
CA LEU A 275 -16.85 -9.34 9.52
C LEU A 275 -16.88 -10.42 8.44
N ASP A 276 -17.32 -10.06 7.24
CA ASP A 276 -17.16 -10.88 6.06
C ASP A 276 -15.70 -10.77 5.54
N SER A 277 -14.87 -11.76 5.90
CA SER A 277 -13.50 -11.88 5.38
C SER A 277 -13.43 -12.55 4.01
N GLY A 278 -14.55 -12.75 3.32
CA GLY A 278 -14.63 -13.52 2.08
C GLY A 278 -14.48 -15.02 2.33
N ILE A 279 -13.72 -15.71 1.48
CA ILE A 279 -13.47 -17.16 1.63
C ILE A 279 -12.71 -17.41 2.93
N VAL A 280 -13.38 -18.05 3.90
CA VAL A 280 -12.80 -18.37 5.21
C VAL A 280 -12.28 -19.81 5.23
N ASP A 281 -11.01 -19.99 5.58
CA ASP A 281 -10.48 -21.32 5.88
C ASP A 281 -11.05 -21.83 7.19
N MET A 282 -11.79 -22.94 7.13
CA MET A 282 -12.20 -23.68 8.32
C MET A 282 -11.09 -24.66 8.69
N LYS A 283 -10.36 -24.39 9.78
CA LYS A 283 -9.39 -25.34 10.35
C LYS A 283 -10.04 -26.08 11.52
N ALA A 284 -10.03 -27.40 11.43
CA ALA A 284 -10.50 -28.31 12.46
C ALA A 284 -9.72 -29.63 12.31
N ASN A 285 -9.61 -30.41 13.39
CA ASN A 285 -8.99 -31.73 13.33
C ASN A 285 -9.86 -32.68 12.48
N ILE A 286 -11.18 -32.52 12.57
CA ILE A 286 -12.16 -33.27 11.79
C ILE A 286 -13.17 -32.27 11.20
N ILE A 287 -13.45 -32.43 9.90
CA ILE A 287 -14.47 -31.67 9.16
C ILE A 287 -15.40 -32.68 8.50
N GLU A 288 -16.67 -32.69 8.91
CA GLU A 288 -17.68 -33.58 8.35
C GLU A 288 -18.77 -32.77 7.64
N LEU A 289 -19.16 -33.22 6.44
CA LEU A 289 -20.30 -32.63 5.73
C LEU A 289 -21.59 -33.17 6.34
N GLN A 290 -22.42 -32.27 6.88
CA GLN A 290 -23.68 -32.64 7.47
C GLN A 290 -24.76 -32.79 6.39
N GLY A 291 -25.04 -34.05 6.02
CA GLY A 291 -26.06 -34.39 5.04
C GLY A 291 -25.70 -34.03 3.61
N THR A 292 -26.70 -33.95 2.73
CA THR A 292 -26.51 -33.61 1.31
C THR A 292 -26.65 -32.10 1.09
N PRO A 293 -25.85 -31.51 0.17
CA PRO A 293 -25.96 -30.09 -0.18
C PRO A 293 -27.38 -29.73 -0.61
N LYS A 294 -27.86 -28.56 -0.18
CA LYS A 294 -29.23 -28.09 -0.49
C LYS A 294 -29.18 -26.94 -1.47
N THR A 295 -29.89 -27.02 -2.58
CA THR A 295 -30.07 -25.88 -3.48
C THR A 295 -30.97 -24.86 -2.80
N VAL A 296 -30.43 -23.68 -2.47
CA VAL A 296 -31.16 -22.60 -1.78
C VAL A 296 -31.75 -21.58 -2.74
N HIS A 297 -31.16 -21.45 -3.93
CA HIS A 297 -31.66 -20.54 -4.95
C HIS A 297 -31.23 -21.01 -6.34
N VAL A 298 -32.06 -20.76 -7.35
CA VAL A 298 -31.69 -20.91 -8.76
C VAL A 298 -32.04 -19.59 -9.44
N ASP A 299 -31.04 -18.97 -10.06
CA ASP A 299 -31.23 -17.70 -10.76
C ASP A 299 -32.03 -17.93 -12.05
N ASN A 300 -33.12 -17.18 -12.22
CA ASN A 300 -34.08 -17.38 -13.31
C ASN A 300 -33.55 -16.97 -14.69
N MET A 301 -32.49 -16.15 -14.78
CA MET A 301 -31.94 -15.70 -16.07
C MET A 301 -30.75 -16.55 -16.53
N SER A 302 -29.88 -16.97 -15.61
CA SER A 302 -28.64 -17.69 -15.90
C SER A 302 -28.73 -19.19 -15.65
N GLY A 303 -29.73 -19.67 -14.90
CA GLY A 303 -29.82 -21.07 -14.46
C GLY A 303 -28.78 -21.47 -13.42
N ALA A 304 -28.01 -20.51 -12.89
CA ALA A 304 -27.01 -20.76 -11.86
C ALA A 304 -27.70 -21.20 -10.55
N SER A 305 -27.19 -22.28 -9.93
CA SER A 305 -27.70 -22.78 -8.65
C SER A 305 -26.79 -22.39 -7.50
N THR A 306 -27.37 -21.79 -6.47
CA THR A 306 -26.71 -21.53 -5.19
C THR A 306 -26.96 -22.73 -4.28
N MET A 307 -25.89 -23.40 -3.85
CA MET A 307 -25.95 -24.57 -2.96
C MET A 307 -25.44 -24.23 -1.56
N LEU A 308 -26.18 -24.64 -0.55
CA LEU A 308 -25.80 -24.60 0.86
C LEU A 308 -25.12 -25.92 1.25
N PHE A 309 -23.89 -25.80 1.77
CA PHE A 309 -23.16 -26.89 2.40
C PHE A 309 -23.08 -26.61 3.90
N THR A 310 -23.52 -27.55 4.73
CA THR A 310 -23.41 -27.45 6.18
C THR A 310 -22.28 -28.36 6.64
N PHE A 311 -21.31 -27.83 7.38
CA PHE A 311 -20.19 -28.61 7.91
C PHE A 311 -20.23 -28.64 9.44
N THR A 312 -19.91 -29.78 10.03
CA THR A 312 -19.63 -29.92 11.45
C THR A 312 -18.11 -29.93 11.64
N LEU A 313 -17.63 -29.10 12.57
CA LEU A 313 -16.20 -28.85 12.81
C LEU A 313 -15.83 -29.30 14.22
N ASP A 314 -14.90 -30.26 14.35
CA ASP A 314 -14.29 -30.59 15.64
C ASP A 314 -12.88 -30.00 15.71
N ARG A 315 -12.73 -28.96 16.53
CA ARG A 315 -11.45 -28.26 16.71
C ARG A 315 -10.54 -28.95 17.73
N GLY A 316 -11.02 -29.95 18.47
CA GLY A 316 -10.33 -30.61 19.56
C GLY A 316 -9.91 -29.67 20.70
N ILE A 317 -9.60 -30.26 21.86
CA ILE A 317 -8.70 -29.66 22.85
C ILE A 317 -7.61 -30.71 23.05
N THR A 318 -6.36 -30.37 22.77
CA THR A 318 -5.24 -31.21 23.17
C THR A 318 -5.13 -31.17 24.68
N TRP A 319 -5.41 -32.27 25.35
CA TRP A 319 -5.08 -32.47 26.76
C TRP A 319 -3.60 -32.82 26.88
N GLU A 320 -2.73 -31.82 26.76
CA GLU A 320 -1.34 -31.82 27.25
C GLU A 320 -1.01 -30.44 27.82
#